data_AF-A0A7Y2INZ6-F1
#
_entry.id   AF-A0A7Y2INZ6-F1
#
_cell.length_a   1.000
_cell.length_b   1.000
_cell.length_c   1.000
_cell.angle_alpha   90.00
_cell.angle_beta   90.00
_cell.angle_gamma   90.00
#
_symmetry.space_group_name_H-M   'P 1'
#
loop_
_entity.id
_entity.type
_entity.pdbx_description
1 polymer ?
#
loop_
_entity_poly.entity_id
_entity_poly.type
_entity_poly.pdbx_seq_one_letter_code
_entity_poly.pdbx_strand_id
1 'polypeptide(L)'
;MRSRPHHNPVLLLLLAVAVLFSSAPAMGADELPSESPFIIGGSKADPGEWPFIAALVNPSASSVYQGQFCGGALIAPTLVLTAAHCVDTSDPSEISVVTGITDLASTPKSDLIAVTEITIHPGWGGPGPSVGPNDLAMLTLATNAPSASVAIADPASAASLWPVGALATAIGWGATNVNPVEYPTELQELSIEIVADSDCSAQLGGLFDPVSNLCAGQPGSTNDGLCFGDSGGPVMVPDGGTGWMVIGLTSWGGDPCAATGKPDVFTEVANFTDWIAGFFSVSRIAGSDRYSTAASVSQQSFVAPVPVAYIATGLDFPDALAASAAAGARGGPVLLTDPDVVPTATKNELARLAPAEIVLVGGTAVVSDAVLTELRTFAPTTRASGSDRFTTAEEVSKGAFTPSTDVVYIATGFDFPDALSAGAAGGLEGGPILLTAFDEIPTATLREIQRLKPSEIVVVGGSAVISDGVVAQFNSIVPTIRAAGAERYATAAAVSARIHPPDQPVVYLATGLNFPDALAAAATAAALGAPILLTGDLVLPSATKTELSRLSPETIIVVGGSSAVSQSVIAELITFTD
;
A
#
# COMPACT_ATOMS: atom_id res chain seq x y z
N MET A 1 -5.51 92.07 55.07
CA MET A 1 -5.22 92.61 53.72
C MET A 1 -4.73 91.46 52.85
N ARG A 2 -5.46 91.16 51.75
CA ARG A 2 -5.12 90.34 50.55
C ARG A 2 -4.57 88.91 50.80
N SER A 3 -5.00 87.83 50.16
CA SER A 3 -5.99 87.55 49.11
C SER A 3 -6.19 86.03 49.04
N ARG A 4 -7.44 85.64 48.74
CA ARG A 4 -8.04 84.33 48.38
C ARG A 4 -7.26 83.53 47.30
N PRO A 5 -7.73 82.35 46.79
CA PRO A 5 -8.27 81.11 47.43
C PRO A 5 -7.98 79.78 46.62
N HIS A 6 -8.49 78.65 47.14
CA HIS A 6 -9.35 77.64 46.46
C HIS A 6 -8.87 76.21 46.08
N HIS A 7 -9.66 75.25 46.61
CA HIS A 7 -10.12 73.93 46.08
C HIS A 7 -9.59 72.61 46.71
N ASN A 8 -10.20 72.25 47.84
CA ASN A 8 -10.86 70.99 48.27
C ASN A 8 -11.16 69.89 47.20
N PRO A 9 -11.60 68.64 47.55
CA PRO A 9 -11.48 67.85 48.82
C PRO A 9 -11.36 66.29 48.65
N VAL A 10 -11.50 65.56 49.79
CA VAL A 10 -12.05 64.16 50.01
C VAL A 10 -11.06 62.99 49.75
N LEU A 11 -10.88 61.92 50.55
CA LEU A 11 -11.59 61.21 51.64
C LEU A 11 -10.52 60.40 52.45
N LEU A 12 -10.43 60.43 53.79
CA LEU A 12 -10.97 59.43 54.75
C LEU A 12 -10.77 57.95 54.30
N LEU A 13 -10.24 56.98 55.06
CA LEU A 13 -10.46 56.71 56.49
C LEU A 13 -9.62 55.50 57.01
N LEU A 14 -9.13 55.64 58.26
CA LEU A 14 -8.94 54.67 59.37
C LEU A 14 -7.96 53.46 59.35
N LEU A 15 -7.02 53.55 60.31
CA LEU A 15 -6.31 52.46 61.02
C LEU A 15 -7.25 51.66 61.94
N ALA A 16 -6.95 50.37 62.19
CA ALA A 16 -6.49 49.88 63.52
C ALA A 16 -6.28 48.35 63.62
N VAL A 17 -5.05 47.98 63.99
CA VAL A 17 -4.57 47.04 65.04
C VAL A 17 -5.11 45.60 65.13
N ALA A 18 -4.13 44.68 65.19
CA ALA A 18 -4.21 43.23 65.26
C ALA A 18 -4.60 42.64 66.63
N VAL A 19 -5.18 41.44 66.59
CA VAL A 19 -5.25 40.47 67.70
C VAL A 19 -4.88 39.08 67.13
N LEU A 20 -3.91 38.42 67.78
CA LEU A 20 -3.48 37.04 67.50
C LEU A 20 -4.41 36.04 68.17
N PHE A 21 -4.94 35.07 67.42
CA PHE A 21 -5.46 33.81 67.93
C PHE A 21 -4.90 32.66 67.10
N SER A 22 -4.36 31.65 67.80
CA SER A 22 -3.85 30.40 67.25
C SER A 22 -5.02 29.44 67.03
N SER A 23 -5.21 28.98 65.79
CA SER A 23 -6.13 27.90 65.44
C SER A 23 -5.44 26.94 64.47
N ALA A 24 -5.54 25.65 64.78
CA ALA A 24 -5.01 24.52 64.01
C ALA A 24 -5.42 24.59 62.53
N PRO A 25 -4.62 24.04 61.59
CA PRO A 25 -5.06 23.96 60.20
C PRO A 25 -6.24 22.99 60.13
N ALA A 26 -7.40 23.51 59.74
CA ALA A 26 -8.45 22.70 59.17
C ALA A 26 -7.86 22.02 57.93
N MET A 27 -7.97 20.70 57.87
CA MET A 27 -7.79 19.94 56.64
C MET A 27 -8.68 20.59 55.58
N GLY A 28 -8.07 21.26 54.61
CA GLY A 28 -8.74 21.57 53.37
C GLY A 28 -9.15 20.24 52.76
N ALA A 29 -10.45 20.10 52.49
CA ALA A 29 -10.87 19.17 51.47
C ALA A 29 -10.20 19.66 50.19
N ASP A 30 -9.15 18.97 49.75
CA ASP A 30 -8.69 19.09 48.38
C ASP A 30 -9.90 18.74 47.51
N GLU A 31 -10.37 19.75 46.78
CA GLU A 31 -11.28 19.63 45.67
C GLU A 31 -10.62 18.64 44.69
N LEU A 32 -11.15 17.42 44.63
CA LEU A 32 -10.74 16.47 43.59
C LEU A 32 -11.00 17.15 42.25
N PRO A 33 -9.99 17.25 41.36
CA PRO A 33 -10.20 17.86 40.06
C PRO A 33 -11.32 17.11 39.33
N SER A 34 -12.29 17.88 38.86
CA SER A 34 -13.37 17.45 37.97
C SER A 34 -12.75 16.69 36.79
N GLU A 35 -12.80 15.37 36.82
CA GLU A 35 -12.36 14.54 35.69
C GLU A 35 -13.20 14.92 34.48
N SER A 36 -12.52 15.49 33.49
CA SER A 36 -13.09 15.84 32.20
C SER A 36 -13.38 14.54 31.47
N PRO A 37 -14.57 14.36 30.89
CA PRO A 37 -14.88 13.07 30.35
C PRO A 37 -14.11 12.91 29.02
N PHE A 38 -13.37 11.80 28.93
CA PHE A 38 -12.77 11.19 27.74
C PHE A 38 -13.76 10.13 27.17
N ILE A 39 -13.44 9.25 26.18
CA ILE A 39 -14.30 8.03 25.93
C ILE A 39 -14.72 7.54 27.30
N ILE A 40 -16.00 7.29 27.59
CA ILE A 40 -16.47 7.36 28.99
C ILE A 40 -15.56 6.49 29.87
N GLY A 41 -14.83 7.11 30.82
CA GLY A 41 -13.82 6.45 31.67
C GLY A 41 -12.39 6.27 31.13
N GLY A 42 -12.08 6.77 29.95
CA GLY A 42 -10.82 6.62 29.21
C GLY A 42 -9.84 7.75 29.43
N SER A 43 -8.85 7.87 28.55
CA SER A 43 -7.84 8.93 28.54
C SER A 43 -7.61 9.47 27.15
N LYS A 44 -6.96 10.64 27.08
CA LYS A 44 -6.49 11.21 25.82
C LYS A 44 -5.33 10.38 25.26
N ALA A 45 -5.38 10.08 23.96
CA ALA A 45 -4.28 9.45 23.23
C ALA A 45 -3.14 10.45 22.93
N ASP A 46 -1.91 9.95 22.88
CA ASP A 46 -0.74 10.75 22.52
C ASP A 46 -0.71 11.08 21.02
N PRO A 47 -0.16 12.25 20.61
CA PRO A 47 -0.02 12.60 19.21
C PRO A 47 0.76 11.55 18.40
N GLY A 48 0.12 11.00 17.37
CA GLY A 48 0.73 9.99 16.48
C GLY A 48 0.81 8.57 17.05
N GLU A 49 0.23 8.32 18.22
CA GLU A 49 0.17 6.99 18.84
C GLU A 49 -0.61 5.98 17.96
N TRP A 50 -1.69 6.45 17.35
CA TRP A 50 -2.60 5.65 16.55
C TRP A 50 -2.63 6.15 15.09
N PRO A 51 -1.60 5.92 14.26
CA PRO A 51 -1.50 6.51 12.92
C PRO A 51 -2.58 6.00 11.94
N PHE A 52 -3.21 4.88 12.24
CA PHE A 52 -4.22 4.25 11.41
C PHE A 52 -5.66 4.68 11.74
N ILE A 53 -5.89 5.44 12.81
CA ILE A 53 -7.23 5.93 13.15
C ILE A 53 -7.79 6.78 12.01
N ALA A 54 -9.02 6.53 11.60
CA ALA A 54 -9.72 7.26 10.56
C ALA A 54 -10.94 7.99 11.15
N ALA A 55 -11.04 9.30 10.92
CA ALA A 55 -12.27 10.05 11.19
C ALA A 55 -13.11 10.10 9.90
N LEU A 56 -14.34 9.59 9.96
CA LEU A 56 -15.32 9.76 8.89
C LEU A 56 -16.02 11.10 9.09
N VAL A 57 -15.95 11.95 8.08
CA VAL A 57 -16.32 13.36 8.13
C VAL A 57 -17.29 13.68 7.01
N ASN A 58 -18.40 14.36 7.32
CA ASN A 58 -19.22 15.01 6.31
C ASN A 58 -18.46 16.23 5.75
N PRO A 59 -18.01 16.22 4.49
CA PRO A 59 -17.17 17.28 3.93
C PRO A 59 -17.94 18.59 3.74
N SER A 60 -19.27 18.60 3.86
CA SER A 60 -20.09 19.82 3.81
C SER A 60 -20.12 20.58 5.14
N ALA A 61 -19.68 19.97 6.24
CA ALA A 61 -19.60 20.62 7.54
C ALA A 61 -18.57 21.77 7.56
N SER A 62 -18.69 22.67 8.55
CA SER A 62 -17.85 23.87 8.62
C SER A 62 -16.39 23.58 9.01
N SER A 63 -16.13 22.46 9.68
CA SER A 63 -14.81 22.01 10.14
C SER A 63 -14.79 20.47 10.21
N VAL A 64 -13.59 19.89 10.33
CA VAL A 64 -13.42 18.44 10.53
C VAL A 64 -14.12 17.99 11.82
N TYR A 65 -13.91 18.71 12.92
CA TYR A 65 -14.61 18.47 14.19
C TYR A 65 -16.13 18.43 14.09
N GLN A 66 -16.75 19.42 13.43
CA GLN A 66 -18.22 19.43 13.29
C GLN A 66 -18.76 18.42 12.28
N GLY A 67 -17.91 17.93 11.38
CA GLY A 67 -18.29 16.97 10.35
C GLY A 67 -18.06 15.53 10.78
N GLN A 68 -17.24 15.27 11.80
CA GLN A 68 -16.98 13.92 12.29
C GLN A 68 -18.28 13.30 12.83
N PHE A 69 -18.55 12.09 12.38
CA PHE A 69 -19.76 11.35 12.78
C PHE A 69 -19.50 9.90 13.14
N CYS A 70 -18.42 9.31 12.62
CA CYS A 70 -17.96 7.95 12.92
C CYS A 70 -16.43 7.85 12.87
N GLY A 71 -15.91 6.72 13.36
CA GLY A 71 -14.53 6.30 13.24
C GLY A 71 -14.32 5.18 12.20
N GLY A 72 -13.07 4.81 12.02
CA GLY A 72 -12.62 3.72 11.15
C GLY A 72 -11.17 3.36 11.43
N ALA A 73 -10.69 2.29 10.80
CA ALA A 73 -9.28 1.92 10.77
C ALA A 73 -8.77 1.90 9.33
N LEU A 74 -7.66 2.61 9.07
CA LEU A 74 -6.93 2.50 7.82
C LEU A 74 -6.19 1.16 7.81
N ILE A 75 -6.64 0.23 6.96
CA ILE A 75 -6.06 -1.12 6.86
C ILE A 75 -5.14 -1.25 5.64
N ALA A 76 -5.28 -0.36 4.66
CA ALA A 76 -4.32 -0.17 3.57
C ALA A 76 -4.30 1.32 3.20
N PRO A 77 -3.29 1.85 2.48
CA PRO A 77 -3.23 3.27 2.12
C PRO A 77 -4.50 3.83 1.48
N THR A 78 -5.31 3.01 0.80
CA THR A 78 -6.59 3.42 0.22
C THR A 78 -7.81 2.74 0.82
N LEU A 79 -7.66 1.88 1.84
CA LEU A 79 -8.75 1.06 2.40
C LEU A 79 -9.00 1.39 3.86
N VAL A 80 -10.22 1.83 4.18
CA VAL A 80 -10.66 2.12 5.54
C VAL A 80 -11.80 1.18 5.91
N LEU A 81 -11.60 0.42 6.97
CA LEU A 81 -12.60 -0.46 7.56
C LEU A 81 -13.43 0.32 8.59
N THR A 82 -14.76 0.22 8.53
CA THR A 82 -15.68 0.95 9.41
C THR A 82 -16.97 0.15 9.63
N ALA A 83 -17.88 0.65 10.46
CA ALA A 83 -19.19 0.05 10.69
C ALA A 83 -20.13 0.30 9.51
N ALA A 84 -20.95 -0.70 9.15
CA ALA A 84 -21.91 -0.57 8.05
C ALA A 84 -22.97 0.50 8.36
N HIS A 85 -23.48 0.55 9.60
CA HIS A 85 -24.52 1.52 9.98
C HIS A 85 -24.08 2.98 9.88
N CYS A 86 -22.77 3.26 9.84
CA CYS A 86 -22.25 4.60 9.60
C CYS A 86 -22.47 5.06 8.16
N VAL A 87 -22.57 4.13 7.20
CA VAL A 87 -22.45 4.42 5.77
C VAL A 87 -23.54 3.77 4.91
N ASP A 88 -24.40 2.93 5.47
CA ASP A 88 -25.37 2.10 4.73
C ASP A 88 -26.46 2.87 3.97
N THR A 89 -26.59 4.15 4.25
CA THR A 89 -27.54 5.07 3.62
C THR A 89 -26.87 6.28 2.97
N SER A 90 -25.54 6.29 2.88
CA SER A 90 -24.75 7.42 2.36
C SER A 90 -24.22 7.15 0.96
N ASP A 91 -24.12 8.19 0.14
CA ASP A 91 -23.34 8.16 -1.10
C ASP A 91 -21.84 8.42 -0.80
N PRO A 92 -20.89 7.84 -1.57
CA PRO A 92 -19.45 8.09 -1.37
C PRO A 92 -19.07 9.57 -1.31
N SER A 93 -19.73 10.43 -2.08
CA SER A 93 -19.47 11.88 -2.09
C SER A 93 -19.87 12.62 -0.82
N GLU A 94 -20.68 11.99 0.04
CA GLU A 94 -21.12 12.57 1.32
C GLU A 94 -20.13 12.29 2.45
N ILE A 95 -19.09 11.49 2.17
CA ILE A 95 -18.09 11.06 3.15
C ILE A 95 -16.70 11.46 2.66
N SER A 96 -15.91 11.99 3.58
CA SER A 96 -14.47 12.09 3.42
C SER A 96 -13.80 11.57 4.67
N VAL A 97 -12.56 11.12 4.53
CA VAL A 97 -11.78 10.55 5.62
C VAL A 97 -10.55 11.41 5.88
N VAL A 98 -10.17 11.55 7.14
CA VAL A 98 -8.83 11.99 7.52
C VAL A 98 -8.22 10.97 8.48
N THR A 99 -6.95 10.66 8.31
CA THR A 99 -6.28 9.56 9.04
C THR A 99 -5.10 10.03 9.88
N GLY A 100 -4.80 9.29 10.94
CA GLY A 100 -3.61 9.49 11.78
C GLY A 100 -3.58 10.81 12.54
N ILE A 101 -4.73 11.48 12.68
CA ILE A 101 -4.85 12.72 13.44
C ILE A 101 -5.23 12.43 14.89
N THR A 102 -4.84 13.34 15.78
CA THR A 102 -5.20 13.28 17.21
C THR A 102 -6.12 14.44 17.61
N ASP A 103 -6.25 15.51 16.82
CA ASP A 103 -7.11 16.67 17.14
C ASP A 103 -7.94 17.11 15.92
N LEU A 104 -9.26 16.93 16.01
CA LEU A 104 -10.22 17.29 14.97
C LEU A 104 -10.37 18.80 14.79
N ALA A 105 -10.12 19.62 15.81
CA ALA A 105 -10.33 21.06 15.77
C ALA A 105 -9.21 21.79 15.00
N SER A 106 -7.98 21.31 15.10
CA SER A 106 -6.83 21.87 14.38
C SER A 106 -6.64 21.28 12.98
N THR A 107 -7.30 20.18 12.65
CA THR A 107 -7.20 19.53 11.34
C THR A 107 -7.88 20.36 10.23
N PRO A 108 -7.15 20.78 9.19
CA PRO A 108 -7.72 21.54 8.08
C PRO A 108 -8.50 20.64 7.12
N LYS A 109 -9.54 21.20 6.48
CA LYS A 109 -10.34 20.46 5.48
C LYS A 109 -9.56 20.04 4.23
N SER A 110 -8.36 20.59 3.99
CA SER A 110 -7.48 20.16 2.91
C SER A 110 -6.95 18.74 3.08
N ASP A 111 -6.99 18.22 4.31
CA ASP A 111 -6.45 16.90 4.65
C ASP A 111 -7.53 15.81 4.50
N LEU A 112 -8.76 16.21 4.14
CA LEU A 112 -9.84 15.31 3.81
C LEU A 112 -9.55 14.60 2.48
N ILE A 113 -9.59 13.28 2.53
CA ILE A 113 -9.49 12.39 1.39
C ILE A 113 -10.90 11.96 1.01
N ALA A 114 -11.27 12.15 -0.26
CA ALA A 114 -12.58 11.76 -0.75
C ALA A 114 -12.75 10.23 -0.76
N VAL A 115 -13.95 9.74 -0.47
CA VAL A 115 -14.31 8.33 -0.65
C VAL A 115 -14.84 8.13 -2.07
N THR A 116 -14.34 7.13 -2.78
CA THR A 116 -14.77 6.78 -4.15
C THR A 116 -15.74 5.61 -4.19
N GLU A 117 -15.65 4.69 -3.23
CA GLU A 117 -16.49 3.50 -3.15
C GLU A 117 -16.80 3.16 -1.70
N ILE A 118 -18.03 2.70 -1.47
CA ILE A 118 -18.51 2.13 -0.20
C ILE A 118 -18.97 0.71 -0.50
N THR A 119 -18.35 -0.29 0.13
CA THR A 119 -18.75 -1.69 0.01
C THR A 119 -19.22 -2.20 1.37
N ILE A 120 -20.53 -2.40 1.51
CA ILE A 120 -21.15 -2.92 2.73
C ILE A 120 -21.07 -4.44 2.71
N HIS A 121 -20.78 -5.07 3.85
CA HIS A 121 -20.77 -6.52 3.95
C HIS A 121 -22.17 -7.09 3.59
N PRO A 122 -22.27 -8.08 2.69
CA PRO A 122 -23.57 -8.55 2.16
C PRO A 122 -24.46 -9.22 3.22
N GLY A 123 -23.88 -9.63 4.35
CA GLY A 123 -24.60 -10.14 5.51
C GLY A 123 -25.19 -9.07 6.42
N TRP A 124 -24.97 -7.78 6.16
CA TRP A 124 -25.54 -6.67 6.93
C TRP A 124 -27.07 -6.63 6.77
N GLY A 125 -27.78 -6.59 7.91
CA GLY A 125 -29.25 -6.65 7.95
C GLY A 125 -29.98 -5.36 7.59
N GLY A 126 -29.25 -4.26 7.37
CA GLY A 126 -29.80 -2.93 7.07
C GLY A 126 -30.24 -2.13 8.31
N PRO A 127 -30.83 -0.94 8.12
CA PRO A 127 -31.12 0.05 9.16
C PRO A 127 -32.38 -0.31 9.98
N GLY A 128 -32.44 -1.55 10.49
CA GLY A 128 -33.49 -2.01 11.39
C GLY A 128 -33.46 -1.32 12.76
N PRO A 129 -34.43 -1.57 13.65
CA PRO A 129 -34.52 -0.95 14.96
C PRO A 129 -33.38 -1.34 15.95
N SER A 130 -32.48 -2.22 15.52
CA SER A 130 -31.30 -2.69 16.25
C SER A 130 -30.18 -2.92 15.23
N VAL A 131 -28.94 -2.62 15.62
CA VAL A 131 -27.75 -2.94 14.83
C VAL A 131 -27.72 -4.46 14.63
N GLY A 132 -27.80 -4.91 13.37
CA GLY A 132 -27.84 -6.31 13.01
C GLY A 132 -26.46 -6.98 13.09
N PRO A 133 -26.36 -8.30 12.89
CA PRO A 133 -25.06 -8.95 12.74
C PRO A 133 -24.32 -8.41 11.50
N ASN A 134 -23.00 -8.61 11.47
CA ASN A 134 -22.13 -8.23 10.34
C ASN A 134 -22.12 -6.72 10.03
N ASP A 135 -22.06 -5.88 11.06
CA ASP A 135 -21.98 -4.42 10.95
C ASP A 135 -20.58 -3.97 10.50
N LEU A 136 -20.30 -4.14 9.20
CA LEU A 136 -19.00 -3.96 8.58
C LEU A 136 -19.12 -3.36 7.18
N ALA A 137 -18.30 -2.35 6.88
CA ALA A 137 -18.15 -1.80 5.55
C ALA A 137 -16.69 -1.41 5.24
N MET A 138 -16.35 -1.41 3.96
CA MET A 138 -15.08 -0.95 3.42
C MET A 138 -15.28 0.37 2.68
N LEU A 139 -14.43 1.35 2.93
CA LEU A 139 -14.32 2.58 2.15
C LEU A 139 -13.05 2.55 1.30
N THR A 140 -13.19 2.82 0.01
CA THR A 140 -12.05 3.04 -0.89
C THR A 140 -11.81 4.54 -1.03
N LEU A 141 -10.58 4.98 -0.76
CA LEU A 141 -10.16 6.37 -0.81
C LEU A 141 -9.70 6.78 -2.22
N ALA A 142 -9.93 8.04 -2.58
CA ALA A 142 -9.55 8.59 -3.89
C ALA A 142 -8.02 8.71 -4.10
N THR A 143 -7.27 8.82 -3.01
CA THR A 143 -5.81 8.94 -2.99
C THR A 143 -5.27 8.25 -1.75
N ASN A 144 -4.02 7.81 -1.79
CA ASN A 144 -3.35 7.20 -0.64
C ASN A 144 -3.37 8.14 0.57
N ALA A 145 -3.75 7.59 1.72
CA ALA A 145 -3.61 8.22 3.02
C ALA A 145 -2.13 8.40 3.36
N PRO A 146 -1.74 9.53 4.00
CA PRO A 146 -0.36 9.81 4.34
C PRO A 146 0.12 9.10 5.62
N SER A 147 -0.77 8.42 6.34
CA SER A 147 -0.46 7.72 7.58
C SER A 147 -0.36 6.20 7.39
N ALA A 148 0.30 5.52 8.34
CA ALA A 148 0.48 4.07 8.29
C ALA A 148 -0.85 3.33 8.53
N SER A 149 -1.02 2.19 7.86
CA SER A 149 -2.13 1.26 8.10
C SER A 149 -1.88 0.34 9.30
N VAL A 150 -2.92 -0.40 9.70
CA VAL A 150 -2.88 -1.40 10.77
C VAL A 150 -3.33 -2.77 10.29
N ALA A 151 -2.71 -3.82 10.82
CA ALA A 151 -3.08 -5.19 10.53
C ALA A 151 -4.46 -5.56 11.12
N ILE A 152 -5.15 -6.47 10.45
CA ILE A 152 -6.38 -7.10 10.95
C ILE A 152 -6.03 -8.43 11.64
N ALA A 153 -6.71 -8.72 12.74
CA ALA A 153 -6.53 -9.97 13.46
C ALA A 153 -7.09 -11.18 12.69
N ASP A 154 -6.36 -12.29 12.68
CA ASP A 154 -6.78 -13.57 12.10
C ASP A 154 -7.42 -14.48 13.18
N PRO A 155 -8.49 -15.25 12.87
CA PRO A 155 -9.12 -16.18 13.81
C PRO A 155 -8.18 -17.15 14.52
N ALA A 156 -7.08 -17.57 13.87
CA ALA A 156 -6.14 -18.50 14.51
C ALA A 156 -5.40 -17.85 15.70
N SER A 157 -5.33 -16.51 15.74
CA SER A 157 -4.64 -15.74 16.77
C SER A 157 -5.50 -15.50 18.02
N ALA A 158 -6.82 -15.62 17.91
CA ALA A 158 -7.80 -15.25 18.93
C ALA A 158 -7.54 -15.88 20.30
N ALA A 159 -7.35 -17.20 20.31
CA ALA A 159 -7.13 -17.95 21.54
C ALA A 159 -5.82 -17.59 22.26
N SER A 160 -4.88 -16.94 21.57
CA SER A 160 -3.56 -16.60 22.10
C SER A 160 -3.38 -15.11 22.44
N LEU A 161 -3.97 -14.21 21.65
CA LEU A 161 -3.73 -12.78 21.76
C LEU A 161 -4.83 -12.03 22.53
N TRP A 162 -6.10 -12.47 22.48
CA TRP A 162 -7.20 -11.82 23.21
C TRP A 162 -8.16 -12.82 23.88
N PRO A 163 -7.66 -13.70 24.79
CA PRO A 163 -8.55 -14.55 25.57
C PRO A 163 -9.50 -13.72 26.45
N VAL A 164 -10.58 -14.33 26.94
CA VAL A 164 -11.49 -13.72 27.92
C VAL A 164 -10.70 -13.12 29.10
N GLY A 165 -10.98 -11.86 29.43
CA GLY A 165 -10.30 -11.06 30.45
C GLY A 165 -9.02 -10.37 29.97
N ALA A 166 -8.59 -10.56 28.71
CA ALA A 166 -7.53 -9.76 28.13
C ALA A 166 -7.96 -8.30 27.97
N LEU A 167 -7.02 -7.37 28.10
CA LEU A 167 -7.26 -5.96 27.83
C LEU A 167 -7.15 -5.70 26.33
N ALA A 168 -8.19 -5.07 25.78
CA ALA A 168 -8.20 -4.48 24.46
C ALA A 168 -8.29 -2.95 24.60
N THR A 169 -7.73 -2.23 23.64
CA THR A 169 -7.79 -0.77 23.60
C THR A 169 -8.82 -0.36 22.55
N ALA A 170 -9.78 0.48 22.91
CA ALA A 170 -10.71 1.11 21.99
C ALA A 170 -10.30 2.58 21.82
N ILE A 171 -10.39 3.13 20.60
CA ILE A 171 -10.05 4.54 20.33
C ILE A 171 -11.12 5.23 19.50
N GLY A 172 -11.32 6.52 19.73
CA GLY A 172 -12.33 7.29 19.01
C GLY A 172 -12.54 8.73 19.52
N TRP A 173 -13.49 9.41 18.89
CA TRP A 173 -13.91 10.78 19.23
C TRP A 173 -15.38 10.84 19.66
N GLY A 174 -15.93 9.73 20.13
CA GLY A 174 -17.31 9.67 20.57
C GLY A 174 -17.58 10.49 21.82
N ALA A 175 -18.87 10.62 22.12
CA ALA A 175 -19.35 11.43 23.22
C ALA A 175 -18.81 10.92 24.56
N THR A 176 -18.24 11.83 25.32
CA THR A 176 -17.60 11.51 26.60
C THR A 176 -18.55 11.70 27.78
N ASN A 177 -19.54 12.56 27.58
CA ASN A 177 -20.68 12.74 28.47
C ASN A 177 -21.95 12.64 27.63
N VAL A 178 -23.02 12.08 28.22
CA VAL A 178 -24.35 11.98 27.58
C VAL A 178 -25.36 12.95 28.19
N ASN A 179 -25.01 13.66 29.26
CA ASN A 179 -25.87 14.65 29.89
C ASN A 179 -25.08 15.80 30.57
N PRO A 180 -24.84 16.93 29.88
CA PRO A 180 -25.14 17.17 28.46
C PRO A 180 -24.27 16.31 27.55
N VAL A 181 -24.66 16.17 26.28
CA VAL A 181 -23.80 15.48 25.29
C VAL A 181 -22.56 16.33 25.01
N GLU A 182 -21.38 15.78 25.26
CA GLU A 182 -20.10 16.44 25.06
C GLU A 182 -19.20 15.58 24.17
N TYR A 183 -18.65 16.17 23.11
CA TYR A 183 -17.71 15.53 22.19
C TYR A 183 -16.30 16.10 22.40
N PRO A 184 -15.25 15.25 22.41
CA PRO A 184 -13.89 15.70 22.54
C PRO A 184 -13.36 16.14 21.16
N THR A 185 -12.47 17.12 21.14
CA THR A 185 -11.72 17.45 19.91
C THR A 185 -10.54 16.51 19.74
N GLU A 186 -9.97 16.06 20.86
CA GLU A 186 -8.80 15.20 20.91
C GLU A 186 -9.21 13.72 20.89
N LEU A 187 -8.38 12.88 20.29
CA LEU A 187 -8.60 11.43 20.22
C LEU A 187 -8.52 10.84 21.62
N GLN A 188 -9.44 9.94 21.91
CA GLN A 188 -9.55 9.25 23.17
C GLN A 188 -9.18 7.78 23.01
N GLU A 189 -8.76 7.16 24.11
CA GLU A 189 -8.47 5.74 24.23
C GLU A 189 -9.03 5.18 25.53
N LEU A 190 -9.47 3.92 25.50
CA LEU A 190 -10.02 3.23 26.65
C LEU A 190 -9.55 1.77 26.65
N SER A 191 -9.01 1.31 27.78
CA SER A 191 -8.72 -0.11 28.00
C SER A 191 -9.94 -0.83 28.55
N ILE A 192 -10.43 -1.84 27.84
CA ILE A 192 -11.60 -2.66 28.20
C ILE A 192 -11.25 -4.16 28.20
N GLU A 193 -11.86 -4.91 29.10
CA GLU A 193 -11.67 -6.37 29.18
C GLU A 193 -12.57 -7.10 28.19
N ILE A 194 -12.01 -8.09 27.47
CA ILE A 194 -12.78 -9.02 26.64
C ILE A 194 -13.71 -9.87 27.51
N VAL A 195 -14.99 -9.92 27.15
CA VAL A 195 -16.01 -10.70 27.87
C VAL A 195 -16.28 -12.01 27.12
N ALA A 196 -16.62 -13.05 27.87
CA ALA A 196 -17.00 -14.33 27.25
C ALA A 196 -18.33 -14.20 26.50
N ASP A 197 -18.43 -14.82 25.32
CA ASP A 197 -19.67 -14.87 24.53
C ASP A 197 -20.89 -15.34 25.32
N SER A 198 -20.71 -16.27 26.27
CA SER A 198 -21.78 -16.75 27.14
C SER A 198 -22.32 -15.64 28.04
N ASP A 199 -21.45 -14.75 28.50
CA ASP A 199 -21.80 -13.64 29.38
C ASP A 199 -22.39 -12.49 28.56
N CYS A 200 -21.82 -12.20 27.37
CA CYS A 200 -22.42 -11.29 26.39
C CYS A 200 -23.86 -11.72 26.06
N SER A 201 -24.05 -13.00 25.72
CA SER A 201 -25.36 -13.56 25.39
C SER A 201 -26.34 -13.49 26.57
N ALA A 202 -25.87 -13.69 27.81
CA ALA A 202 -26.69 -13.60 29.01
C ALA A 202 -27.14 -12.16 29.31
N GLN A 203 -26.28 -11.17 29.04
CA GLN A 203 -26.52 -9.76 29.35
C GLN A 203 -27.29 -9.03 28.23
N LEU A 204 -26.99 -9.36 26.97
CA LEU A 204 -27.48 -8.68 25.78
C LEU A 204 -28.63 -9.42 25.08
N GLY A 205 -28.84 -10.71 25.41
CA GLY A 205 -29.90 -11.53 24.84
C GLY A 205 -29.72 -11.76 23.34
N GLY A 206 -30.83 -11.91 22.60
CA GLY A 206 -30.82 -12.25 21.18
C GLY A 206 -30.34 -11.15 20.22
N LEU A 207 -29.85 -10.02 20.75
CA LEU A 207 -29.20 -8.97 19.96
C LEU A 207 -27.71 -9.25 19.72
N PHE A 208 -27.07 -10.03 20.61
CA PHE A 208 -25.68 -10.43 20.47
C PHE A 208 -25.57 -11.70 19.63
N ASP A 209 -24.76 -11.65 18.57
CA ASP A 209 -24.43 -12.79 17.74
C ASP A 209 -22.96 -13.20 17.96
N PRO A 210 -22.68 -14.31 18.67
CA PRO A 210 -21.31 -14.74 18.97
C PRO A 210 -20.50 -15.17 17.73
N VAL A 211 -21.12 -15.23 16.55
CA VAL A 211 -20.40 -15.51 15.30
C VAL A 211 -19.85 -14.23 14.66
N SER A 212 -20.58 -13.12 14.76
CA SER A 212 -20.20 -11.86 14.12
C SER A 212 -19.74 -10.79 15.11
N ASN A 213 -19.93 -11.03 16.41
CA ASN A 213 -19.66 -10.05 17.45
C ASN A 213 -18.73 -10.60 18.53
N LEU A 214 -17.87 -9.70 19.01
CA LEU A 214 -17.25 -9.81 20.32
C LEU A 214 -17.81 -8.70 21.21
N CYS A 215 -17.81 -8.90 22.52
CA CYS A 215 -18.16 -7.84 23.46
C CYS A 215 -17.04 -7.63 24.49
N ALA A 216 -16.86 -6.38 24.91
CA ALA A 216 -15.84 -6.00 25.87
C ALA A 216 -16.37 -4.92 26.80
N GLY A 217 -15.83 -4.88 28.02
CA GLY A 217 -16.34 -4.02 29.09
C GLY A 217 -17.29 -4.73 30.06
N GLN A 218 -17.69 -3.99 31.09
CA GLN A 218 -17.98 -4.41 32.46
C GLN A 218 -18.87 -5.65 32.72
N PRO A 219 -18.36 -6.58 33.56
CA PRO A 219 -19.03 -6.92 34.82
C PRO A 219 -18.17 -6.60 36.07
N GLY A 220 -18.24 -5.37 36.65
CA GLY A 220 -17.69 -5.11 38.00
C GLY A 220 -17.33 -3.69 38.48
N SER A 221 -17.25 -2.67 37.63
CA SER A 221 -16.91 -1.27 37.95
C SER A 221 -17.51 -0.24 36.96
N THR A 222 -17.13 1.01 37.21
CA THR A 222 -17.31 2.32 36.52
C THR A 222 -18.02 2.29 35.15
N ASN A 223 -18.96 3.23 34.96
CA ASN A 223 -19.74 3.43 33.72
C ASN A 223 -18.83 3.84 32.56
N ASP A 224 -17.94 2.95 32.15
CA ASP A 224 -16.94 3.19 31.12
C ASP A 224 -17.36 2.45 29.86
N GLY A 225 -17.18 3.10 28.72
CA GLY A 225 -17.64 2.54 27.46
C GLY A 225 -17.71 3.56 26.33
N LEU A 226 -18.07 3.05 25.16
CA LEU A 226 -18.12 3.77 23.92
C LEU A 226 -19.47 4.45 23.74
N CYS A 227 -19.49 5.49 22.93
CA CYS A 227 -20.70 6.27 22.71
C CYS A 227 -20.81 6.83 21.29
N PHE A 228 -21.84 7.64 21.07
CA PHE A 228 -22.13 8.27 19.78
C PHE A 228 -20.88 8.91 19.21
N GLY A 229 -20.49 8.53 17.98
CA GLY A 229 -19.28 9.02 17.32
C GLY A 229 -18.08 8.05 17.36
N ASP A 230 -18.08 7.05 18.26
CA ASP A 230 -17.08 5.98 18.29
C ASP A 230 -17.36 4.86 17.28
N SER A 231 -18.59 4.77 16.77
CA SER A 231 -19.02 3.77 15.79
C SER A 231 -18.04 3.64 14.63
N GLY A 232 -17.66 2.41 14.28
CA GLY A 232 -16.66 2.10 13.27
C GLY A 232 -15.21 2.26 13.73
N GLY A 233 -14.94 2.94 14.85
CA GLY A 233 -13.62 3.04 15.46
C GLY A 233 -13.07 1.67 15.87
N PRO A 234 -11.74 1.47 15.81
CA PRO A 234 -11.15 0.17 16.08
C PRO A 234 -11.13 -0.18 17.58
N VAL A 235 -11.14 -1.49 17.84
CA VAL A 235 -10.69 -2.11 19.08
C VAL A 235 -9.53 -3.03 18.77
N MET A 236 -8.44 -2.88 19.53
CA MET A 236 -7.13 -3.42 19.18
C MET A 236 -6.50 -4.17 20.35
N VAL A 237 -5.62 -5.09 20.00
CA VAL A 237 -4.72 -5.77 20.94
C VAL A 237 -3.29 -5.78 20.40
N PRO A 238 -2.29 -5.97 21.27
CA PRO A 238 -0.91 -6.15 20.83
C PRO A 238 -0.76 -7.40 19.95
N ASP A 239 0.06 -7.31 18.90
CA ASP A 239 0.32 -8.41 17.96
C ASP A 239 1.30 -9.48 18.48
N GLY A 240 1.77 -9.35 19.73
CA GLY A 240 2.82 -10.18 20.33
C GLY A 240 4.25 -9.64 20.13
N GLY A 241 4.40 -8.54 19.38
CA GLY A 241 5.62 -7.77 19.19
C GLY A 241 5.48 -6.36 19.76
N THR A 242 5.74 -5.34 18.94
CA THR A 242 5.56 -3.92 19.27
C THR A 242 4.40 -3.28 18.51
N GLY A 243 3.67 -4.07 17.71
CA GLY A 243 2.58 -3.59 16.87
C GLY A 243 1.21 -3.84 17.49
N TRP A 244 0.19 -3.43 16.75
CA TRP A 244 -1.21 -3.57 17.12
C TRP A 244 -1.96 -4.21 15.97
N MET A 245 -3.01 -4.95 16.31
CA MET A 245 -3.97 -5.46 15.35
C MET A 245 -5.39 -5.13 15.77
N VAL A 246 -6.25 -4.85 14.79
CA VAL A 246 -7.68 -4.62 15.02
C VAL A 246 -8.38 -5.97 15.19
N ILE A 247 -9.06 -6.14 16.32
CA ILE A 247 -9.88 -7.33 16.63
C ILE A 247 -11.38 -7.04 16.50
N GLY A 248 -11.77 -5.77 16.53
CA GLY A 248 -13.15 -5.39 16.26
C GLY A 248 -13.36 -3.94 15.87
N LEU A 249 -14.59 -3.63 15.45
CA LEU A 249 -15.05 -2.27 15.15
C LEU A 249 -16.24 -1.94 16.05
N THR A 250 -16.25 -0.76 16.64
CA THR A 250 -17.37 -0.30 17.48
C THR A 250 -18.68 -0.36 16.72
N SER A 251 -19.63 -1.15 17.21
CA SER A 251 -20.88 -1.41 16.51
C SER A 251 -22.07 -0.83 17.27
N TRP A 252 -22.29 -1.26 18.52
CA TRP A 252 -23.36 -0.74 19.36
C TRP A 252 -23.08 -0.97 20.85
N GLY A 253 -23.80 -0.26 21.72
CA GLY A 253 -23.68 -0.37 23.16
C GLY A 253 -25.01 -0.20 23.87
N GLY A 254 -24.96 -0.09 25.20
CA GLY A 254 -26.14 0.19 26.01
C GLY A 254 -26.79 1.54 25.70
N ASP A 255 -28.09 1.67 25.98
CA ASP A 255 -28.77 2.97 26.09
C ASP A 255 -29.17 3.18 27.58
N PRO A 256 -28.59 4.17 28.28
CA PRO A 256 -27.56 5.12 27.81
C PRO A 256 -26.19 4.44 27.57
N CYS A 257 -25.29 5.10 26.84
CA CYS A 257 -23.90 4.65 26.65
C CYS A 257 -23.24 4.31 28.00
N ALA A 258 -22.34 3.32 27.99
CA ALA A 258 -21.65 2.85 29.18
C ALA A 258 -22.60 2.48 30.36
N ALA A 259 -23.78 1.95 30.02
CA ALA A 259 -24.76 1.48 31.01
C ALA A 259 -24.17 0.37 31.88
N THR A 260 -24.29 0.52 33.21
CA THR A 260 -23.81 -0.47 34.17
C THR A 260 -24.31 -1.88 33.86
N GLY A 261 -23.39 -2.84 33.76
CA GLY A 261 -23.71 -4.25 33.53
C GLY A 261 -24.18 -4.57 32.11
N LYS A 262 -23.79 -3.74 31.13
CA LYS A 262 -23.91 -4.05 29.70
C LYS A 262 -22.56 -3.78 29.02
N PRO A 263 -21.91 -4.81 28.45
CA PRO A 263 -20.69 -4.62 27.67
C PRO A 263 -21.02 -3.91 26.34
N ASP A 264 -20.01 -3.25 25.78
CA ASP A 264 -20.07 -2.71 24.42
C ASP A 264 -19.82 -3.83 23.41
N VAL A 265 -20.43 -3.71 22.24
CA VAL A 265 -20.43 -4.73 21.19
C VAL A 265 -19.69 -4.22 19.96
N PHE A 266 -18.85 -5.11 19.46
CA PHE A 266 -17.98 -4.87 18.33
C PHE A 266 -18.24 -5.90 17.26
N THR A 267 -18.12 -5.51 16.00
CA THR A 267 -18.01 -6.50 14.92
C THR A 267 -16.66 -7.18 15.04
N GLU A 268 -16.62 -8.50 15.25
CA GLU A 268 -15.38 -9.26 15.39
C GLU A 268 -14.72 -9.45 14.02
N VAL A 269 -13.79 -8.56 13.66
CA VAL A 269 -13.22 -8.50 12.30
C VAL A 269 -12.46 -9.77 11.91
N ALA A 270 -11.97 -10.53 12.90
CA ALA A 270 -11.33 -11.81 12.68
C ALA A 270 -12.26 -12.77 11.92
N ASN A 271 -13.57 -12.76 12.17
CA ASN A 271 -14.51 -13.65 11.48
C ASN A 271 -14.87 -13.18 10.07
N PHE A 272 -14.30 -12.08 9.58
CA PHE A 272 -14.54 -11.50 8.25
C PHE A 272 -13.29 -11.42 7.37
N THR A 273 -12.19 -12.06 7.76
CA THR A 273 -10.92 -12.01 7.00
C THR A 273 -11.07 -12.41 5.53
N ASP A 274 -11.89 -13.41 5.20
CA ASP A 274 -12.16 -13.80 3.81
C ASP A 274 -12.80 -12.66 2.97
N TRP A 275 -13.71 -11.89 3.57
CA TRP A 275 -14.36 -10.76 2.91
C TRP A 275 -13.40 -9.57 2.80
N ILE A 276 -12.65 -9.29 3.88
CA ILE A 276 -11.66 -8.21 3.93
C ILE A 276 -10.52 -8.49 2.92
N ALA A 277 -10.03 -9.72 2.84
CA ALA A 277 -9.03 -10.17 1.87
C ALA A 277 -9.47 -9.97 0.41
N GLY A 278 -10.78 -9.90 0.14
CA GLY A 278 -11.32 -9.58 -1.17
C GLY A 278 -10.99 -8.16 -1.66
N PHE A 279 -10.56 -7.26 -0.77
CA PHE A 279 -10.18 -5.88 -1.10
C PHE A 279 -8.67 -5.72 -1.31
N PHE A 280 -7.85 -6.63 -0.79
CA PHE A 280 -6.42 -6.69 -1.03
C PHE A 280 -6.16 -7.52 -2.31
N SER A 281 -5.48 -6.95 -3.31
CA SER A 281 -5.54 -7.52 -4.65
C SER A 281 -4.24 -8.20 -5.09
N VAL A 282 -4.20 -9.53 -4.98
CA VAL A 282 -3.29 -10.34 -5.81
C VAL A 282 -4.01 -10.68 -7.11
N SER A 283 -3.73 -9.93 -8.17
CA SER A 283 -4.32 -10.15 -9.48
C SER A 283 -3.39 -11.00 -10.36
N ARG A 284 -3.95 -11.80 -11.26
CA ARG A 284 -3.18 -12.58 -12.23
C ARG A 284 -3.47 -12.14 -13.65
N ILE A 285 -2.40 -11.91 -14.41
CA ILE A 285 -2.44 -11.71 -15.86
C ILE A 285 -1.84 -12.94 -16.53
N ALA A 286 -2.66 -13.69 -17.26
CA ALA A 286 -2.20 -14.87 -17.98
C ALA A 286 -3.05 -15.11 -19.23
N GLY A 287 -2.40 -15.56 -20.30
CA GLY A 287 -3.03 -16.11 -21.49
C GLY A 287 -2.87 -17.63 -21.57
N SER A 288 -3.42 -18.24 -22.63
CA SER A 288 -3.24 -19.68 -22.92
C SER A 288 -1.80 -20.05 -23.27
N ASP A 289 -0.99 -19.07 -23.65
CA ASP A 289 0.42 -19.19 -23.99
C ASP A 289 1.17 -17.86 -23.69
N ARG A 290 2.46 -17.82 -24.01
CA ARG A 290 3.31 -16.63 -23.82
C ARG A 290 2.88 -15.42 -24.66
N TYR A 291 2.35 -15.67 -25.86
CA TYR A 291 1.95 -14.61 -26.81
C TYR A 291 0.68 -13.91 -26.31
N SER A 292 -0.30 -14.71 -25.89
CA SER A 292 -1.53 -14.23 -25.25
C SER A 292 -1.27 -13.61 -23.89
N THR A 293 -0.32 -14.12 -23.09
CA THR A 293 0.08 -13.47 -21.83
C THR A 293 0.68 -12.09 -22.10
N ALA A 294 1.63 -11.95 -23.02
CA ALA A 294 2.20 -10.65 -23.39
C ALA A 294 1.14 -9.68 -23.93
N ALA A 295 0.19 -10.16 -24.73
CA ALA A 295 -0.94 -9.35 -25.19
C ALA A 295 -1.85 -8.90 -24.04
N SER A 296 -2.16 -9.77 -23.08
CA SER A 296 -2.98 -9.42 -21.92
C SER A 296 -2.29 -8.43 -20.98
N VAL A 297 -0.98 -8.57 -20.77
CA VAL A 297 -0.17 -7.58 -20.01
C VAL A 297 -0.26 -6.21 -20.69
N SER A 298 -0.12 -6.19 -22.02
CA SER A 298 -0.24 -4.98 -22.81
C SER A 298 -1.64 -4.33 -22.71
N GLN A 299 -2.70 -5.15 -22.77
CA GLN A 299 -4.10 -4.67 -22.69
C GLN A 299 -4.43 -3.97 -21.39
N GLN A 300 -3.87 -4.44 -20.28
CA GLN A 300 -4.12 -3.85 -18.96
C GLN A 300 -3.31 -2.58 -18.72
N SER A 301 -2.21 -2.40 -19.44
CA SER A 301 -1.19 -1.40 -19.08
C SER A 301 -1.06 -0.26 -20.08
N PHE A 302 -1.46 -0.48 -21.34
CA PHE A 302 -1.28 0.49 -22.42
C PHE A 302 -2.61 0.87 -23.08
N VAL A 303 -2.87 2.17 -23.10
CA VAL A 303 -3.99 2.79 -23.82
C VAL A 303 -3.53 3.19 -25.22
N ALA A 304 -4.32 2.85 -26.22
CA ALA A 304 -4.04 3.21 -27.61
C ALA A 304 -4.31 4.72 -27.86
N PRO A 305 -3.53 5.39 -28.74
CA PRO A 305 -2.37 4.87 -29.46
C PRO A 305 -1.09 4.87 -28.61
N VAL A 306 -0.18 3.93 -28.85
CA VAL A 306 1.15 3.92 -28.22
C VAL A 306 2.24 4.46 -29.16
N PRO A 307 3.31 5.09 -28.62
CA PRO A 307 4.39 5.61 -29.44
C PRO A 307 5.22 4.52 -30.14
N VAL A 308 5.38 3.35 -29.53
CA VAL A 308 6.16 2.25 -30.09
C VAL A 308 5.66 0.90 -29.55
N ALA A 309 5.80 -0.16 -30.33
CA ALA A 309 5.74 -1.54 -29.85
C ALA A 309 7.03 -2.28 -30.20
N TYR A 310 7.66 -2.93 -29.22
CA TYR A 310 8.81 -3.79 -29.45
C TYR A 310 8.35 -5.23 -29.64
N ILE A 311 8.86 -5.89 -30.67
CA ILE A 311 8.56 -7.30 -30.97
C ILE A 311 9.83 -8.11 -30.77
N ALA A 312 9.78 -9.10 -29.90
CA ALA A 312 10.87 -10.04 -29.68
C ALA A 312 10.41 -11.49 -29.89
N THR A 313 11.36 -12.40 -30.12
CA THR A 313 11.02 -13.84 -30.19
C THR A 313 10.53 -14.35 -28.84
N GLY A 314 9.50 -15.20 -28.84
CA GLY A 314 9.03 -15.89 -27.65
C GLY A 314 9.84 -17.16 -27.30
N LEU A 315 10.86 -17.50 -28.09
CA LEU A 315 11.56 -18.79 -28.01
C LEU A 315 13.00 -18.71 -27.49
N ASP A 316 13.68 -17.57 -27.67
CA ASP A 316 15.03 -17.34 -27.17
C ASP A 316 15.16 -15.93 -26.56
N PHE A 317 15.92 -15.79 -25.49
CA PHE A 317 16.00 -14.57 -24.68
C PHE A 317 17.09 -13.54 -25.06
N PRO A 318 18.29 -13.92 -25.60
CA PRO A 318 19.46 -13.03 -25.59
C PRO A 318 19.25 -11.69 -26.29
N ASP A 319 18.54 -11.73 -27.43
CA ASP A 319 18.25 -10.55 -28.23
C ASP A 319 17.08 -9.74 -27.63
N ALA A 320 16.21 -10.38 -26.86
CA ALA A 320 14.98 -9.82 -26.32
C ALA A 320 15.19 -8.99 -25.04
N LEU A 321 16.25 -9.28 -24.27
CA LEU A 321 16.50 -8.68 -22.96
C LEU A 321 16.64 -7.15 -23.00
N ALA A 322 17.32 -6.61 -24.02
CA ALA A 322 17.48 -5.16 -24.16
C ALA A 322 16.16 -4.45 -24.54
N ALA A 323 15.17 -5.19 -25.06
CA ALA A 323 13.92 -4.62 -25.54
C ALA A 323 13.03 -4.11 -24.40
N SER A 324 13.07 -4.71 -23.20
CA SER A 324 12.19 -4.30 -22.09
C SER A 324 12.49 -2.89 -21.60
N ALA A 325 13.77 -2.57 -21.36
CA ALA A 325 14.19 -1.23 -20.99
C ALA A 325 13.87 -0.21 -22.09
N ALA A 326 14.15 -0.57 -23.35
CA ALA A 326 13.88 0.30 -24.49
C ALA A 326 12.38 0.55 -24.74
N ALA A 327 11.53 -0.45 -24.46
CA ALA A 327 10.08 -0.34 -24.55
C ALA A 327 9.52 0.50 -23.40
N GLY A 328 9.91 0.19 -22.16
CA GLY A 328 9.50 0.93 -20.96
C GLY A 328 9.86 2.41 -21.03
N ALA A 329 11.11 2.74 -21.36
CA ALA A 329 11.60 4.12 -21.47
C ALA A 329 10.89 4.93 -22.57
N ARG A 330 10.30 4.25 -23.56
CA ARG A 330 9.56 4.87 -24.67
C ARG A 330 8.05 4.77 -24.51
N GLY A 331 7.54 4.26 -23.38
CA GLY A 331 6.11 4.13 -23.11
C GLY A 331 5.40 3.12 -24.03
N GLY A 332 6.08 2.04 -24.41
CA GLY A 332 5.55 1.00 -25.29
C GLY A 332 5.63 -0.41 -24.69
N PRO A 333 4.80 -1.37 -25.16
CA PRO A 333 4.87 -2.75 -24.72
C PRO A 333 5.98 -3.54 -25.43
N VAL A 334 6.37 -4.66 -24.81
CA VAL A 334 7.02 -5.78 -25.50
C VAL A 334 5.96 -6.83 -25.83
N LEU A 335 5.79 -7.15 -27.11
CA LEU A 335 4.99 -8.28 -27.58
C LEU A 335 5.91 -9.35 -28.17
N LEU A 336 5.37 -10.57 -28.28
CA LEU A 336 6.15 -11.73 -28.67
C LEU A 336 5.75 -12.29 -30.04
N THR A 337 6.70 -12.87 -30.77
CA THR A 337 6.45 -13.53 -32.05
C THR A 337 7.10 -14.91 -32.10
N ASP A 338 6.57 -15.80 -32.94
CA ASP A 338 7.31 -16.97 -33.40
C ASP A 338 8.35 -16.53 -34.46
N PRO A 339 9.39 -17.34 -34.74
CA PRO A 339 10.43 -17.02 -35.72
C PRO A 339 9.90 -16.74 -37.13
N ASP A 340 8.82 -17.42 -37.54
CA ASP A 340 8.36 -17.40 -38.94
C ASP A 340 6.95 -16.84 -39.14
N VAL A 341 6.22 -16.55 -38.06
CA VAL A 341 4.83 -16.07 -38.13
C VAL A 341 4.52 -15.16 -36.96
N VAL A 342 3.74 -14.10 -37.18
CA VAL A 342 3.19 -13.29 -36.09
C VAL A 342 1.96 -13.99 -35.50
N PRO A 343 1.97 -14.40 -34.22
CA PRO A 343 0.84 -15.08 -33.60
C PRO A 343 -0.42 -14.21 -33.60
N THR A 344 -1.59 -14.84 -33.63
CA THR A 344 -2.88 -14.13 -33.66
C THR A 344 -3.06 -13.17 -32.49
N ALA A 345 -2.62 -13.55 -31.28
CA ALA A 345 -2.69 -12.67 -30.10
C ALA A 345 -1.91 -11.37 -30.32
N THR A 346 -0.67 -11.47 -30.82
CA THR A 346 0.19 -10.32 -31.14
C THR A 346 -0.41 -9.44 -32.23
N LYS A 347 -0.99 -10.03 -33.28
CA LYS A 347 -1.67 -9.27 -34.33
C LYS A 347 -2.86 -8.47 -33.84
N ASN A 348 -3.72 -9.12 -33.05
CA ASN A 348 -4.90 -8.47 -32.49
C ASN A 348 -4.48 -7.31 -31.57
N GLU A 349 -3.42 -7.52 -30.79
CA GLU A 349 -2.93 -6.50 -29.89
C GLU A 349 -2.26 -5.33 -30.61
N LEU A 350 -1.47 -5.58 -31.66
CA LEU A 350 -0.93 -4.52 -32.51
C LEU A 350 -2.04 -3.70 -33.20
N ALA A 351 -3.10 -4.36 -33.65
CA ALA A 351 -4.26 -3.68 -34.21
C ALA A 351 -4.97 -2.79 -33.18
N ARG A 352 -5.09 -3.26 -31.92
CA ARG A 352 -5.68 -2.48 -30.82
C ARG A 352 -4.81 -1.28 -30.45
N LEU A 353 -3.51 -1.50 -30.25
CA LEU A 353 -2.54 -0.50 -29.79
C LEU A 353 -2.30 0.61 -30.80
N ALA A 354 -2.47 0.34 -32.11
CA ALA A 354 -2.19 1.25 -33.20
C ALA A 354 -0.84 2.01 -33.01
N PRO A 355 0.29 1.27 -32.90
CA PRO A 355 1.57 1.88 -32.55
C PRO A 355 2.05 2.83 -33.66
N ALA A 356 2.70 3.94 -33.29
CA ALA A 356 3.27 4.86 -34.27
C ALA A 356 4.46 4.23 -35.04
N GLU A 357 5.20 3.33 -34.38
CA GLU A 357 6.20 2.48 -35.02
C GLU A 357 6.36 1.13 -34.30
N ILE A 358 6.95 0.17 -35.01
CA ILE A 358 7.28 -1.15 -34.46
C ILE A 358 8.80 -1.36 -34.58
N VAL A 359 9.41 -1.88 -33.51
CA VAL A 359 10.82 -2.30 -33.51
C VAL A 359 10.88 -3.81 -33.37
N LEU A 360 11.27 -4.50 -34.45
CA LEU A 360 11.52 -5.93 -34.43
C LEU A 360 12.94 -6.19 -33.95
N VAL A 361 13.08 -6.88 -32.82
CA VAL A 361 14.38 -7.17 -32.20
C VAL A 361 14.84 -8.57 -32.56
N GLY A 362 16.10 -8.68 -33.00
CA GLY A 362 16.74 -9.93 -33.39
C GLY A 362 16.99 -10.05 -34.89
N GLY A 363 18.05 -10.78 -35.23
CA GLY A 363 18.45 -11.02 -36.62
C GLY A 363 17.49 -11.94 -37.37
N THR A 364 17.69 -12.06 -38.69
CA THR A 364 16.85 -12.92 -39.56
C THR A 364 16.93 -14.42 -39.23
N ALA A 365 18.00 -14.84 -38.55
CA ALA A 365 18.15 -16.20 -38.04
C ALA A 365 17.24 -16.52 -36.84
N VAL A 366 16.76 -15.50 -36.14
CA VAL A 366 15.92 -15.63 -34.94
C VAL A 366 14.47 -15.26 -35.26
N VAL A 367 14.26 -14.22 -36.08
CA VAL A 367 12.95 -13.82 -36.58
C VAL A 367 13.05 -13.45 -38.06
N SER A 368 12.39 -14.22 -38.91
CA SER A 368 12.50 -14.14 -40.37
C SER A 368 11.99 -12.82 -40.96
N ASP A 369 12.28 -12.59 -42.24
CA ASP A 369 11.76 -11.42 -42.97
C ASP A 369 10.27 -11.53 -43.31
N ALA A 370 9.68 -12.73 -43.21
CA ALA A 370 8.24 -12.91 -43.33
C ALA A 370 7.51 -12.19 -42.18
N VAL A 371 7.99 -12.36 -40.95
CA VAL A 371 7.48 -11.64 -39.77
C VAL A 371 7.65 -10.13 -39.93
N LEU A 372 8.83 -9.67 -40.35
CA LEU A 372 9.06 -8.24 -40.61
C LEU A 372 8.09 -7.67 -41.65
N THR A 373 7.79 -8.44 -42.71
CA THR A 373 6.85 -8.04 -43.75
C THR A 373 5.42 -7.98 -43.22
N GLU A 374 5.01 -8.92 -42.37
CA GLU A 374 3.69 -8.92 -41.72
C GLU A 374 3.55 -7.75 -40.74
N LEU A 375 4.55 -7.46 -39.91
CA LEU A 375 4.50 -6.34 -38.96
C LEU A 375 4.33 -4.97 -39.65
N ARG A 376 4.93 -4.79 -40.85
CA ARG A 376 4.79 -3.57 -41.65
C ARG A 376 3.37 -3.26 -42.10
N THR A 377 2.45 -4.24 -42.03
CA THR A 377 1.03 -3.96 -42.32
C THR A 377 0.31 -3.26 -41.17
N PHE A 378 0.89 -3.25 -39.96
CA PHE A 378 0.32 -2.59 -38.78
C PHE A 378 0.88 -1.18 -38.57
N ALA A 379 2.20 -1.00 -38.71
CA ALA A 379 2.88 0.29 -38.56
C ALA A 379 4.27 0.29 -39.22
N PRO A 380 4.91 1.46 -39.45
CA PRO A 380 6.31 1.52 -39.86
C PRO A 380 7.19 0.65 -38.96
N THR A 381 7.86 -0.35 -39.55
CA THR A 381 8.64 -1.34 -38.79
C THR A 381 10.11 -1.31 -39.15
N THR A 382 10.97 -1.16 -38.13
CA THR A 382 12.43 -1.28 -38.24
C THR A 382 12.92 -2.55 -37.55
N ARG A 383 14.10 -3.05 -37.94
CA ARG A 383 14.75 -4.20 -37.30
C ARG A 383 15.96 -3.71 -36.52
N ALA A 384 16.04 -4.04 -35.23
CA ALA A 384 17.22 -3.85 -34.39
C ALA A 384 17.91 -5.20 -34.20
N SER A 385 19.08 -5.39 -34.82
CA SER A 385 19.81 -6.67 -34.81
C SER A 385 21.30 -6.48 -35.06
N GLY A 386 22.11 -7.29 -34.39
CA GLY A 386 23.54 -7.40 -34.62
C GLY A 386 23.96 -8.80 -35.10
N SER A 387 25.27 -9.02 -35.20
CA SER A 387 25.86 -10.34 -35.50
C SER A 387 25.77 -11.30 -34.31
N ASP A 388 25.57 -10.76 -33.11
CA ASP A 388 25.41 -11.46 -31.84
C ASP A 388 24.52 -10.64 -30.89
N ARG A 389 24.23 -11.20 -29.72
CA ARG A 389 23.40 -10.57 -28.68
C ARG A 389 23.97 -9.23 -28.17
N PHE A 390 25.28 -9.07 -28.15
CA PHE A 390 25.93 -7.85 -27.65
C PHE A 390 25.75 -6.68 -28.64
N THR A 391 25.93 -6.97 -29.93
CA THR A 391 25.66 -6.02 -31.01
C THR A 391 24.17 -5.76 -31.20
N THR A 392 23.29 -6.76 -30.98
CA THR A 392 21.84 -6.52 -30.94
C THR A 392 21.45 -5.55 -29.82
N ALA A 393 21.97 -5.73 -28.60
CA ALA A 393 21.72 -4.81 -27.48
C ALA A 393 22.22 -3.39 -27.77
N GLU A 394 23.38 -3.25 -28.43
CA GLU A 394 23.88 -1.96 -28.92
C GLU A 394 22.91 -1.31 -29.92
N GLU A 395 22.38 -2.04 -30.90
CA GLU A 395 21.44 -1.50 -31.88
C GLU A 395 20.08 -1.13 -31.27
N VAL A 396 19.57 -1.92 -30.31
CA VAL A 396 18.38 -1.56 -29.52
C VAL A 396 18.64 -0.26 -28.75
N SER A 397 19.81 -0.12 -28.13
CA SER A 397 20.17 1.08 -27.38
C SER A 397 20.23 2.32 -28.25
N LYS A 398 20.87 2.24 -29.43
CA LYS A 398 20.93 3.35 -30.41
C LYS A 398 19.56 3.82 -30.88
N GLY A 399 18.62 2.90 -31.03
CA GLY A 399 17.26 3.22 -31.47
C GLY A 399 16.40 3.88 -30.38
N ALA A 400 16.72 3.67 -29.11
CA ALA A 400 15.87 4.07 -27.99
C ALA A 400 16.45 5.18 -27.11
N PHE A 401 17.77 5.29 -27.00
CA PHE A 401 18.43 6.16 -26.02
C PHE A 401 19.37 7.17 -26.68
N THR A 402 19.24 8.43 -26.26
CA THR A 402 20.10 9.52 -26.73
C THR A 402 21.41 9.58 -25.94
N PRO A 403 22.50 10.15 -26.50
CA PRO A 403 23.74 10.35 -25.74
C PRO A 403 23.55 11.18 -24.47
N SER A 404 24.39 10.93 -23.47
CA SER A 404 24.36 11.52 -22.11
C SER A 404 23.21 10.97 -21.25
N THR A 405 23.02 9.65 -21.25
CA THR A 405 22.10 9.00 -20.29
C THR A 405 22.69 9.05 -18.89
N ASP A 406 21.87 9.07 -17.84
CA ASP A 406 22.43 9.11 -16.48
C ASP A 406 23.03 7.75 -16.08
N VAL A 407 22.36 6.67 -16.47
CA VAL A 407 22.68 5.30 -16.08
C VAL A 407 22.73 4.35 -17.27
N VAL A 408 23.57 3.31 -17.18
CA VAL A 408 23.57 2.12 -18.05
C VAL A 408 23.54 0.86 -17.19
N TYR A 409 22.61 -0.03 -17.50
CA TYR A 409 22.52 -1.35 -16.87
C TYR A 409 23.31 -2.38 -17.67
N ILE A 410 24.09 -3.21 -16.98
CA ILE A 410 24.88 -4.29 -17.55
C ILE A 410 24.41 -5.62 -16.96
N ALA A 411 23.99 -6.54 -17.81
CA ALA A 411 23.68 -7.91 -17.42
C ALA A 411 24.54 -8.92 -18.20
N THR A 412 24.57 -10.16 -17.75
CA THR A 412 25.24 -11.23 -18.50
C THR A 412 24.50 -11.48 -19.81
N GLY A 413 25.24 -11.69 -20.90
CA GLY A 413 24.64 -12.12 -22.16
C GLY A 413 24.23 -13.60 -22.18
N PHE A 414 24.55 -14.39 -21.15
CA PHE A 414 24.46 -15.86 -21.19
C PHE A 414 23.32 -16.47 -20.38
N ASP A 415 22.65 -15.69 -19.54
CA ASP A 415 21.44 -16.06 -18.80
C ASP A 415 20.50 -14.85 -18.72
N PHE A 416 19.23 -15.08 -18.38
CA PHE A 416 18.16 -14.07 -18.46
C PHE A 416 17.71 -13.40 -17.15
N PRO A 417 17.72 -14.04 -15.96
CA PRO A 417 17.00 -13.50 -14.80
C PRO A 417 17.48 -12.13 -14.35
N ASP A 418 18.80 -11.93 -14.35
CA ASP A 418 19.43 -10.67 -13.96
C ASP A 418 19.04 -9.55 -14.94
N ALA A 419 18.97 -9.87 -16.24
CA ALA A 419 18.60 -8.91 -17.28
C ALA A 419 17.11 -8.53 -17.24
N LEU A 420 16.21 -9.39 -16.74
CA LEU A 420 14.80 -9.06 -16.60
C LEU A 420 14.57 -7.95 -15.56
N SER A 421 15.16 -8.11 -14.37
CA SER A 421 15.09 -7.09 -13.31
C SER A 421 15.81 -5.79 -13.71
N ALA A 422 16.96 -5.91 -14.40
CA ALA A 422 17.64 -4.77 -15.01
C ALA A 422 16.78 -4.04 -16.06
N GLY A 423 15.86 -4.74 -16.71
CA GLY A 423 15.02 -4.18 -17.77
C GLY A 423 13.94 -3.25 -17.27
N ALA A 424 13.28 -3.63 -16.17
CA ALA A 424 12.37 -2.73 -15.48
C ALA A 424 13.12 -1.49 -14.94
N ALA A 425 14.27 -1.72 -14.32
CA ALA A 425 15.09 -0.65 -13.76
C ALA A 425 15.60 0.35 -14.80
N GLY A 426 16.20 -0.17 -15.89
CA GLY A 426 16.68 0.65 -16.99
C GLY A 426 15.55 1.40 -17.68
N GLY A 427 14.41 0.75 -17.91
CA GLY A 427 13.25 1.42 -18.52
C GLY A 427 12.72 2.57 -17.68
N LEU A 428 12.69 2.42 -16.34
CA LEU A 428 12.24 3.46 -15.40
C LEU A 428 13.22 4.64 -15.33
N GLU A 429 14.52 4.37 -15.20
CA GLU A 429 15.55 5.42 -15.10
C GLU A 429 15.99 5.99 -16.46
N GLY A 430 15.39 5.52 -17.56
CA GLY A 430 15.75 5.96 -18.91
C GLY A 430 17.15 5.50 -19.36
N GLY A 431 17.65 4.39 -18.81
CA GLY A 431 18.92 3.77 -19.15
C GLY A 431 18.78 2.47 -19.96
N PRO A 432 19.65 2.20 -20.95
CA PRO A 432 19.63 0.95 -21.68
C PRO A 432 20.16 -0.21 -20.83
N ILE A 433 19.76 -1.43 -21.20
CA ILE A 433 20.50 -2.65 -20.85
C ILE A 433 21.49 -2.95 -21.96
N LEU A 434 22.76 -3.10 -21.60
CA LEU A 434 23.78 -3.71 -22.44
C LEU A 434 24.22 -5.04 -21.82
N LEU A 435 24.85 -5.88 -22.64
CA LEU A 435 25.23 -7.23 -22.25
C LEU A 435 26.75 -7.35 -22.13
N THR A 436 27.23 -8.21 -21.23
CA THR A 436 28.66 -8.52 -21.07
C THR A 436 28.92 -10.02 -21.01
N ALA A 437 30.17 -10.43 -21.22
CA ALA A 437 30.62 -11.78 -20.91
C ALA A 437 31.15 -11.87 -19.47
N PHE A 438 31.41 -13.10 -19.02
CA PHE A 438 31.84 -13.38 -17.65
C PHE A 438 33.16 -12.66 -17.29
N ASP A 439 34.16 -12.71 -18.17
CA ASP A 439 35.51 -12.19 -17.96
C ASP A 439 35.97 -11.19 -19.03
N GLU A 440 35.06 -10.76 -19.91
CA GLU A 440 35.35 -9.83 -21.01
C GLU A 440 34.21 -8.82 -21.21
N ILE A 441 34.56 -7.55 -21.44
CA ILE A 441 33.64 -6.52 -21.94
C ILE A 441 33.63 -6.58 -23.48
N PRO A 442 32.51 -6.96 -24.11
CA PRO A 442 32.41 -6.99 -25.57
C PRO A 442 32.66 -5.62 -26.19
N THR A 443 33.26 -5.60 -27.39
CA THR A 443 33.54 -4.35 -28.11
C THR A 443 32.27 -3.54 -28.38
N ALA A 444 31.14 -4.21 -28.67
CA ALA A 444 29.84 -3.57 -28.85
C ALA A 444 29.42 -2.76 -27.61
N THR A 445 29.49 -3.39 -26.44
CA THR A 445 29.17 -2.78 -25.14
C THR A 445 30.06 -1.58 -24.83
N LEU A 446 31.37 -1.70 -25.08
CA LEU A 446 32.30 -0.60 -24.86
C LEU A 446 32.02 0.60 -25.78
N ARG A 447 31.75 0.36 -27.07
CA ARG A 447 31.39 1.42 -28.02
C ARG A 447 30.12 2.14 -27.60
N GLU A 448 29.15 1.40 -27.10
CA GLU A 448 27.86 1.96 -26.71
C GLU A 448 27.96 2.77 -25.42
N ILE A 449 28.72 2.32 -24.43
CA ILE A 449 29.07 3.13 -23.24
C ILE A 449 29.76 4.43 -23.66
N GLN A 450 30.68 4.39 -24.63
CA GLN A 450 31.34 5.60 -25.14
C GLN A 450 30.40 6.57 -25.86
N ARG A 451 29.37 6.04 -26.54
CA ARG A 451 28.33 6.85 -27.18
C ARG A 451 27.41 7.49 -26.14
N LEU A 452 26.94 6.69 -25.18
CA LEU A 452 25.98 7.08 -24.15
C LEU A 452 26.59 7.99 -23.08
N LYS A 453 27.89 7.84 -22.79
CA LYS A 453 28.62 8.61 -21.76
C LYS A 453 27.86 8.66 -20.41
N PRO A 454 27.52 7.52 -19.81
CA PRO A 454 26.74 7.51 -18.58
C PRO A 454 27.51 8.08 -17.40
N SER A 455 26.77 8.63 -16.43
CA SER A 455 27.34 9.05 -15.15
C SER A 455 27.64 7.86 -14.23
N GLU A 456 26.89 6.75 -14.41
CA GLU A 456 27.00 5.54 -13.63
C GLU A 456 26.74 4.27 -14.47
N ILE A 457 27.42 3.18 -14.14
CA ILE A 457 27.12 1.84 -14.63
C ILE A 457 26.59 0.97 -13.48
N VAL A 458 25.52 0.23 -13.75
CA VAL A 458 24.94 -0.76 -12.82
C VAL A 458 25.16 -2.15 -13.37
N VAL A 459 26.04 -2.92 -12.74
CA VAL A 459 26.21 -4.33 -13.07
C VAL A 459 25.20 -5.15 -12.28
N VAL A 460 24.28 -5.80 -12.98
CA VAL A 460 23.25 -6.67 -12.41
C VAL A 460 23.70 -8.13 -12.54
N GLY A 461 23.88 -8.79 -11.40
CA GLY A 461 24.34 -10.17 -11.32
C GLY A 461 25.59 -10.34 -10.47
N GLY A 462 25.72 -11.51 -9.84
CA GLY A 462 26.81 -11.85 -8.93
C GLY A 462 28.16 -12.08 -9.62
N SER A 463 29.23 -12.20 -8.83
CA SER A 463 30.59 -12.45 -9.33
C SER A 463 30.75 -13.79 -10.08
N ALA A 464 29.81 -14.72 -9.87
CA ALA A 464 29.76 -16.00 -10.56
C ALA A 464 29.28 -15.90 -12.04
N VAL A 465 28.58 -14.83 -12.41
CA VAL A 465 28.06 -14.62 -13.78
C VAL A 465 28.73 -13.44 -14.49
N ILE A 466 29.22 -12.46 -13.72
CA ILE A 466 30.03 -11.34 -14.21
C ILE A 466 31.18 -11.14 -13.22
N SER A 467 32.41 -11.50 -13.60
CA SER A 467 33.57 -11.48 -12.71
C SER A 467 33.87 -10.10 -12.13
N ASP A 468 34.52 -10.07 -10.96
CA ASP A 468 34.95 -8.81 -10.34
C ASP A 468 36.00 -8.08 -11.20
N GLY A 469 36.74 -8.82 -12.04
CA GLY A 469 37.65 -8.25 -13.03
C GLY A 469 36.91 -7.39 -14.06
N VAL A 470 35.79 -7.87 -14.59
CA VAL A 470 34.94 -7.10 -15.52
C VAL A 470 34.34 -5.88 -14.85
N VAL A 471 33.87 -6.01 -13.59
CA VAL A 471 33.35 -4.86 -12.84
C VAL A 471 34.44 -3.82 -12.58
N ALA A 472 35.66 -4.24 -12.25
CA ALA A 472 36.80 -3.32 -12.11
C ALA A 472 37.15 -2.62 -13.43
N GLN A 473 37.02 -3.32 -14.57
CA GLN A 473 37.20 -2.71 -15.90
C GLN A 473 36.14 -1.65 -16.17
N PHE A 474 34.85 -1.92 -15.94
CA PHE A 474 33.80 -0.91 -16.06
C PHE A 474 34.06 0.29 -15.13
N ASN A 475 34.42 0.03 -13.87
CA ASN A 475 34.68 1.07 -12.88
C ASN A 475 35.87 1.98 -13.23
N SER A 476 36.80 1.50 -14.07
CA SER A 476 37.91 2.31 -14.58
C SER A 476 37.48 3.31 -15.67
N ILE A 477 36.28 3.14 -16.24
CA ILE A 477 35.73 3.95 -17.32
C ILE A 477 34.65 4.89 -16.78
N VAL A 478 33.69 4.35 -16.03
CA VAL A 478 32.55 5.05 -15.43
C VAL A 478 32.33 4.49 -14.01
N PRO A 479 32.02 5.31 -13.00
CA PRO A 479 31.66 4.81 -11.67
C PRO A 479 30.67 3.65 -11.77
N THR A 480 31.04 2.50 -11.21
CA THR A 480 30.28 1.26 -11.38
C THR A 480 29.90 0.69 -10.02
N ILE A 481 28.62 0.33 -9.87
CA ILE A 481 28.15 -0.43 -8.71
C ILE A 481 27.53 -1.75 -9.14
N ARG A 482 27.57 -2.74 -8.25
CA ARG A 482 27.00 -4.07 -8.49
C ARG A 482 25.71 -4.22 -7.69
N ALA A 483 24.61 -4.54 -8.38
CA ALA A 483 23.36 -4.98 -7.78
C ALA A 483 23.24 -6.51 -7.95
N ALA A 484 23.39 -7.26 -6.86
CA ALA A 484 23.41 -8.72 -6.93
C ALA A 484 22.97 -9.35 -5.60
N GLY A 485 22.34 -10.51 -5.72
CA GLY A 485 22.05 -11.41 -4.61
C GLY A 485 22.79 -12.74 -4.73
N ALA A 486 22.58 -13.62 -3.75
CA ALA A 486 23.11 -14.99 -3.79
C ALA A 486 22.50 -15.84 -4.93
N GLU A 487 21.31 -15.46 -5.37
CA GLU A 487 20.54 -16.11 -6.43
C GLU A 487 19.65 -15.07 -7.15
N ARG A 488 18.96 -15.48 -8.22
CA ARG A 488 18.21 -14.61 -9.15
C ARG A 488 17.11 -13.76 -8.49
N TYR A 489 16.41 -14.30 -7.50
CA TYR A 489 15.34 -13.63 -6.76
C TYR A 489 15.93 -12.54 -5.86
N ALA A 490 17.03 -12.83 -5.17
CA ALA A 490 17.80 -11.85 -4.40
C ALA A 490 18.45 -10.77 -5.28
N THR A 491 18.90 -11.09 -6.50
CA THR A 491 19.33 -10.06 -7.46
C THR A 491 18.18 -9.15 -7.84
N ALA A 492 17.00 -9.69 -8.17
CA ALA A 492 15.82 -8.87 -8.47
C ALA A 492 15.41 -7.97 -7.29
N ALA A 493 15.44 -8.51 -6.06
CA ALA A 493 15.20 -7.72 -4.84
C ALA A 493 16.24 -6.60 -4.65
N ALA A 494 17.53 -6.88 -4.90
CA ALA A 494 18.57 -5.86 -4.81
C ALA A 494 18.43 -4.75 -5.86
N VAL A 495 17.96 -5.08 -7.06
CA VAL A 495 17.65 -4.08 -8.10
C VAL A 495 16.44 -3.25 -7.70
N SER A 496 15.38 -3.89 -7.18
CA SER A 496 14.18 -3.18 -6.67
C SER A 496 14.53 -2.21 -5.54
N ALA A 497 15.24 -2.67 -4.51
CA ALA A 497 15.64 -1.86 -3.36
C ALA A 497 16.54 -0.67 -3.70
N ARG A 498 17.21 -0.70 -4.86
CA ARG A 498 18.02 0.41 -5.34
C ARG A 498 17.17 1.56 -5.88
N ILE A 499 16.15 1.24 -6.67
CA ILE A 499 15.43 2.23 -7.50
C ILE A 499 14.04 2.58 -6.95
N HIS A 500 13.47 1.73 -6.08
CA HIS A 500 12.16 1.93 -5.49
C HIS A 500 12.25 2.16 -3.98
N PRO A 501 11.64 3.25 -3.45
CA PRO A 501 11.49 3.42 -2.01
C PRO A 501 10.56 2.35 -1.42
N PRO A 502 10.44 2.26 -0.09
CA PRO A 502 9.38 1.46 0.55
C PRO A 502 7.97 1.86 0.09
N ASP A 503 6.97 1.08 0.50
CA ASP A 503 5.54 1.42 0.36
C ASP A 503 5.11 1.71 -1.09
N GLN A 504 5.45 0.80 -2.01
CA GLN A 504 5.06 0.84 -3.41
C GLN A 504 3.66 0.22 -3.61
N PRO A 505 2.68 0.96 -4.13
CA PRO A 505 1.27 0.51 -4.16
C PRO A 505 1.04 -0.72 -5.05
N VAL A 506 1.86 -0.90 -6.09
CA VAL A 506 1.73 -2.00 -7.05
C VAL A 506 3.09 -2.66 -7.23
N VAL A 507 3.15 -3.99 -7.12
CA VAL A 507 4.34 -4.79 -7.44
C VAL A 507 3.99 -5.82 -8.51
N TYR A 508 4.79 -5.87 -9.57
CA TYR A 508 4.72 -6.95 -10.54
C TYR A 508 5.55 -8.14 -10.07
N LEU A 509 5.00 -9.34 -10.23
CA LEU A 509 5.69 -10.59 -9.91
C LEU A 509 5.64 -11.53 -11.12
N ALA A 510 6.78 -12.04 -11.53
CA ALA A 510 6.87 -13.05 -12.59
C ALA A 510 7.76 -14.22 -12.18
N THR A 511 7.65 -15.34 -12.88
CA THR A 511 8.54 -16.49 -12.62
C THR A 511 9.98 -16.15 -12.99
N GLY A 512 10.93 -16.53 -12.13
CA GLY A 512 12.37 -16.48 -12.45
C GLY A 512 12.88 -17.72 -13.18
N LEU A 513 12.01 -18.69 -13.47
CA LEU A 513 12.36 -19.97 -14.11
C LEU A 513 12.21 -19.96 -15.64
N ASN A 514 11.50 -18.97 -16.18
CA ASN A 514 11.32 -18.75 -17.61
C ASN A 514 11.22 -17.23 -17.87
N PHE A 515 11.46 -16.79 -19.11
CA PHE A 515 11.64 -15.38 -19.44
C PHE A 515 10.46 -14.66 -20.14
N PRO A 516 9.60 -15.29 -20.97
CA PRO A 516 8.69 -14.55 -21.84
C PRO A 516 7.68 -13.67 -21.09
N ASP A 517 7.10 -14.21 -20.01
CA ASP A 517 6.12 -13.51 -19.18
C ASP A 517 6.77 -12.34 -18.42
N ALA A 518 7.95 -12.60 -17.84
CA ALA A 518 8.72 -11.59 -17.12
C ALA A 518 9.25 -10.49 -18.04
N LEU A 519 9.56 -10.79 -19.30
CA LEU A 519 10.02 -9.80 -20.27
C LEU A 519 8.91 -8.79 -20.61
N ALA A 520 7.70 -9.28 -20.88
CA ALA A 520 6.55 -8.42 -21.10
C ALA A 520 6.20 -7.61 -19.83
N ALA A 521 6.23 -8.26 -18.67
CA ALA A 521 6.00 -7.60 -17.38
C ALA A 521 7.04 -6.51 -17.09
N ALA A 522 8.33 -6.73 -17.38
CA ALA A 522 9.39 -5.76 -17.08
C ALA A 522 9.22 -4.44 -17.86
N ALA A 523 8.82 -4.52 -19.13
CA ALA A 523 8.55 -3.33 -19.93
C ALA A 523 7.35 -2.52 -19.38
N THR A 524 6.30 -3.22 -18.99
CA THR A 524 5.12 -2.63 -18.33
C THR A 524 5.49 -2.00 -16.98
N ALA A 525 6.20 -2.73 -16.13
CA ALA A 525 6.63 -2.28 -14.81
C ALA A 525 7.47 -1.00 -14.91
N ALA A 526 8.42 -0.96 -15.86
CA ALA A 526 9.17 0.25 -16.19
C ALA A 526 8.27 1.42 -16.59
N ALA A 527 7.34 1.20 -17.54
CA ALA A 527 6.46 2.25 -18.05
C ALA A 527 5.53 2.83 -16.97
N LEU A 528 5.18 2.04 -15.96
CA LEU A 528 4.30 2.42 -14.85
C LEU A 528 5.06 2.85 -13.59
N GLY A 529 6.40 2.74 -13.57
CA GLY A 529 7.21 3.01 -12.38
C GLY A 529 7.00 2.03 -11.23
N ALA A 530 6.56 0.81 -11.52
CA ALA A 530 6.32 -0.23 -10.52
C ALA A 530 7.53 -1.19 -10.39
N PRO A 531 7.83 -1.71 -9.18
CA PRO A 531 8.81 -2.77 -9.01
C PRO A 531 8.41 -4.04 -9.77
N ILE A 532 9.42 -4.77 -10.26
CA ILE A 532 9.26 -6.16 -10.67
C ILE A 532 10.12 -7.08 -9.81
N LEU A 533 9.49 -8.08 -9.21
CA LEU A 533 10.16 -9.13 -8.46
C LEU A 533 10.02 -10.47 -9.19
N LEU A 534 10.90 -11.41 -8.82
CA LEU A 534 10.90 -12.76 -9.37
C LEU A 534 10.50 -13.77 -8.29
N THR A 535 9.83 -14.85 -8.70
CA THR A 535 9.45 -15.97 -7.82
C THR A 535 9.76 -17.34 -8.43
N GLY A 536 9.84 -18.38 -7.59
CA GLY A 536 9.75 -19.77 -8.04
C GLY A 536 8.32 -20.13 -8.50
N ASP A 537 8.18 -21.29 -9.13
CA ASP A 537 6.88 -21.81 -9.56
C ASP A 537 6.04 -22.32 -8.38
N LEU A 538 6.65 -23.03 -7.45
CA LEU A 538 5.98 -23.68 -6.31
C LEU A 538 6.25 -22.99 -4.96
N VAL A 539 7.31 -22.20 -4.87
CA VAL A 539 7.78 -21.61 -3.62
C VAL A 539 8.09 -20.14 -3.83
N LEU A 540 7.57 -19.27 -2.94
CA LEU A 540 7.97 -17.88 -2.87
C LEU A 540 9.34 -17.79 -2.18
N PRO A 541 10.39 -17.27 -2.85
CA PRO A 541 11.73 -17.18 -2.29
C PRO A 541 11.80 -16.22 -1.10
N SER A 542 12.67 -16.50 -0.12
CA SER A 542 12.82 -15.65 1.06
C SER A 542 13.23 -14.21 0.71
N ALA A 543 14.10 -14.02 -0.28
CA ALA A 543 14.51 -12.69 -0.73
C ALA A 543 13.32 -11.90 -1.32
N THR A 544 12.44 -12.56 -2.06
CA THR A 544 11.21 -11.97 -2.59
C THR A 544 10.26 -11.57 -1.46
N LYS A 545 10.10 -12.42 -0.42
CA LYS A 545 9.29 -12.09 0.77
C LYS A 545 9.82 -10.87 1.49
N THR A 546 11.12 -10.83 1.77
CA THR A 546 11.75 -9.70 2.46
C THR A 546 11.54 -8.40 1.68
N GLU A 547 11.66 -8.45 0.36
CA GLU A 547 11.45 -7.28 -0.47
C GLU A 547 9.97 -6.88 -0.56
N LEU A 548 9.04 -7.83 -0.65
CA LEU A 548 7.60 -7.54 -0.56
C LEU A 548 7.23 -6.88 0.76
N SER A 549 7.78 -7.34 1.90
CA SER A 549 7.56 -6.68 3.19
C SER A 549 8.16 -5.27 3.28
N ARG A 550 9.22 -4.98 2.51
CA ARG A 550 9.78 -3.62 2.44
C ARG A 550 8.93 -2.72 1.54
N LEU A 551 8.38 -3.30 0.47
CA LEU A 551 7.56 -2.60 -0.50
C LEU A 551 6.11 -2.41 -0.03
N SER A 552 5.60 -3.23 0.89
CA SER A 552 4.24 -3.16 1.45
C SER A 552 3.15 -2.86 0.41
N PRO A 553 3.03 -3.67 -0.67
CA PRO A 553 2.17 -3.31 -1.80
C PRO A 553 0.69 -3.55 -1.54
N GLU A 554 -0.18 -2.60 -1.88
CA GLU A 554 -1.64 -2.82 -1.89
C GLU A 554 -2.07 -3.86 -2.94
N THR A 555 -1.31 -3.95 -4.02
CA THR A 555 -1.61 -4.81 -5.16
C THR A 555 -0.36 -5.54 -5.64
N ILE A 556 -0.48 -6.86 -5.78
CA ILE A 556 0.53 -7.68 -6.45
C ILE A 556 -0.05 -8.20 -7.76
N ILE A 557 0.59 -7.85 -8.88
CA ILE A 557 0.20 -8.31 -10.21
C ILE A 557 1.10 -9.46 -10.61
N VAL A 558 0.56 -10.68 -10.58
CA VAL A 558 1.26 -11.89 -10.97
C VAL A 558 1.11 -12.12 -12.47
N VAL A 559 2.24 -12.13 -13.19
CA VAL A 559 2.27 -12.34 -14.65
C VAL A 559 2.71 -13.76 -14.96
N GLY A 560 1.85 -14.48 -15.68
CA GLY A 560 2.06 -15.86 -16.09
C GLY A 560 0.97 -16.81 -15.58
N GLY A 561 0.81 -17.93 -16.29
CA GLY A 561 -0.18 -18.97 -15.95
C GLY A 561 0.12 -19.70 -14.64
N SER A 562 -0.81 -20.56 -14.20
CA SER A 562 -0.68 -21.33 -12.96
C SER A 562 0.49 -22.33 -12.95
N SER A 563 1.00 -22.70 -14.12
CA SER A 563 2.23 -23.51 -14.25
C SER A 563 3.52 -22.70 -14.08
N ALA A 564 3.46 -21.38 -14.29
CA ALA A 564 4.60 -20.48 -14.10
C ALA A 564 4.68 -19.98 -12.65
N VAL A 565 3.52 -19.69 -12.04
CA VAL A 565 3.37 -19.31 -10.64
C VAL A 565 2.15 -20.03 -10.10
N SER A 566 2.34 -20.99 -9.20
CA SER A 566 1.27 -21.83 -8.64
C SER A 566 0.30 -21.05 -7.74
N GLN A 567 -0.86 -21.65 -7.48
CA GLN A 567 -1.85 -21.08 -6.57
C GLN A 567 -1.36 -21.00 -5.12
N SER A 568 -0.45 -21.90 -4.69
CA SER A 568 0.15 -21.82 -3.36
C SER A 568 1.03 -20.59 -3.19
N VAL A 569 1.77 -20.19 -4.25
CA VAL A 569 2.51 -18.92 -4.24
C VAL A 569 1.54 -17.74 -4.18
N ILE A 570 0.42 -17.77 -4.93
CA ILE A 570 -0.61 -16.71 -4.83
C ILE A 570 -1.16 -16.57 -3.42
N ALA A 571 -1.51 -17.69 -2.77
CA ALA A 571 -2.05 -17.67 -1.42
C ALA A 571 -1.06 -17.04 -0.43
N GLU A 572 0.24 -17.30 -0.60
CA GLU A 572 1.27 -16.69 0.21
C GLU A 572 1.44 -15.19 -0.08
N LEU A 573 1.30 -14.75 -1.34
CA LEU A 573 1.41 -13.33 -1.72
C LEU A 573 0.33 -12.44 -1.09
N ILE A 574 -0.86 -12.99 -0.82
CA ILE A 574 -1.96 -12.23 -0.19
C ILE A 574 -1.51 -11.68 1.16
N THR A 575 -0.68 -12.42 1.90
CA THR A 575 -0.14 -11.99 3.20
C THR A 575 0.84 -10.80 3.13
N PHE A 576 1.20 -10.35 1.93
CA PHE A 576 2.05 -9.19 1.69
C PHE A 576 1.26 -8.00 1.12
N THR A 577 -0.04 -8.17 0.91
CA THR A 577 -0.93 -7.09 0.47
C THR A 577 -1.74 -6.47 1.60
N ASP A 578 -1.60 -7.00 2.82
CA ASP A 578 -2.33 -6.61 4.04
C ASP A 578 -1.86 -5.30 4.67
#